data_AF-A0A957ZZC4-F1
#
_entry.id   AF-A0A957ZZC4-F1
#
_cell.length_a   1.000
_cell.length_b   1.000
_cell.length_c   1.000
_cell.angle_alpha   90.00
_cell.angle_beta   90.00
_cell.angle_gamma   90.00
#
_symmetry.space_group_name_H-M   'P 1'
#
loop_
_entity.id
_entity.type
_entity.pdbx_description
1 polymer ?
#
loop_
_entity_poly.entity_id
_entity_poly.type
_entity_poly.pdbx_seq_one_letter_code
_entity_poly.pdbx_strand_id
1 'polypeptide(L)'
;MDQEFKKKLINRLHQASSQNGPTILDENGQVMAVVLSASDYQQFQAERDDRLNKLKHKLDAVLALIQSHTRKRSLADVEARLGALRKIILEEMGE
;
A
#
# COMPACT_ATOMS: atom_id res chain seq x y z
N MET A 1 -25.79 1.26 -24.28
CA MET A 1 -25.50 2.01 -23.04
C MET A 1 -26.66 2.97 -22.82
N ASP A 2 -27.32 2.88 -21.68
CA ASP A 2 -28.53 3.68 -21.38
C ASP A 2 -28.19 5.18 -21.24
N GLN A 3 -29.08 6.06 -21.70
CA GLN A 3 -28.89 7.52 -21.59
C GLN A 3 -28.86 7.97 -20.13
N GLU A 4 -29.62 7.30 -19.26
CA GLU A 4 -29.67 7.61 -17.83
C GLU A 4 -28.35 7.26 -17.13
N PHE A 5 -27.81 6.08 -17.42
CA PHE A 5 -26.49 5.66 -16.96
C PHE A 5 -25.38 6.60 -17.44
N LYS A 6 -25.45 7.04 -18.71
CA LYS A 6 -24.47 7.99 -19.27
C LYS A 6 -24.50 9.34 -18.54
N LYS A 7 -25.68 9.86 -18.20
CA LYS A 7 -25.81 11.08 -17.37
C LYS A 7 -25.26 10.88 -15.97
N LYS A 8 -25.54 9.73 -15.35
CA LYS A 8 -25.01 9.38 -14.02
C LYS A 8 -23.49 9.33 -14.02
N LEU A 9 -22.89 8.70 -15.02
CA LEU A 9 -21.43 8.64 -15.20
C LEU A 9 -20.81 10.03 -15.35
N ILE A 10 -21.38 10.89 -16.20
CA ILE A 10 -20.88 12.26 -16.40
C ILE A 10 -20.93 13.06 -15.09
N ASN A 11 -22.04 12.97 -14.35
CA ASN A 11 -22.17 13.63 -13.06
C ASN A 11 -21.14 13.13 -12.04
N ARG A 12 -20.89 11.82 -11.97
CA ARG A 12 -19.87 11.24 -11.08
C ARG A 12 -18.46 11.71 -11.45
N LEU A 13 -18.12 11.77 -12.75
CA LEU A 13 -16.84 12.31 -13.22
C LEU A 13 -16.63 13.77 -12.79
N HIS A 14 -17.67 14.60 -12.92
CA HIS A 14 -17.62 15.99 -12.45
C HIS A 14 -17.50 16.09 -10.92
N GLN A 15 -18.20 15.24 -10.16
CA GLN A 15 -18.09 15.22 -8.69
C GLN A 15 -16.68 14.82 -8.25
N ALA A 16 -16.13 13.73 -8.81
CA ALA A 16 -14.78 13.27 -8.52
C ALA A 16 -13.72 14.35 -8.83
N SER A 17 -13.92 15.15 -9.89
CA SER A 17 -13.01 16.23 -10.27
C SER A 17 -13.15 17.50 -9.44
N SER A 18 -14.29 17.73 -8.79
CA SER A 18 -14.57 18.99 -8.05
C SER A 18 -14.47 18.84 -6.54
N GLN A 19 -14.67 17.63 -6.02
CA GLN A 19 -14.68 17.36 -4.58
C GLN A 19 -13.35 16.80 -4.03
N ASN A 20 -12.29 16.72 -4.86
CA ASN A 20 -10.97 16.15 -4.49
C ASN A 20 -11.11 14.82 -3.74
N GLY A 21 -11.95 13.91 -4.26
CA GLY A 21 -12.27 12.68 -3.56
C GLY A 21 -12.92 11.61 -4.43
N PRO A 22 -12.74 10.33 -4.07
CA PRO A 22 -13.34 9.22 -4.79
C PRO A 22 -14.86 9.22 -4.61
N THR A 23 -15.57 8.98 -5.71
CA THR A 23 -17.02 8.85 -5.74
C THR A 23 -17.40 7.47 -6.23
N ILE A 24 -18.52 6.93 -5.73
CA ILE A 24 -18.97 5.60 -6.11
C ILE A 24 -19.93 5.73 -7.30
N LEU A 25 -19.66 4.94 -8.35
CA LEU A 25 -20.61 4.68 -9.41
C LEU A 25 -21.34 3.39 -9.08
N ASP A 26 -22.61 3.53 -8.75
CA ASP A 26 -23.54 2.44 -8.46
C ASP A 26 -24.59 2.31 -9.58
N GLU A 27 -25.16 1.12 -9.75
CA GLU A 27 -26.33 0.86 -10.60
C GLU A 27 -27.27 -0.07 -9.84
N ASN A 28 -28.53 0.34 -9.63
CA ASN A 28 -29.53 -0.43 -8.85
C ASN A 28 -29.06 -0.88 -7.45
N GLY A 29 -28.26 -0.04 -6.77
CA GLY A 29 -27.72 -0.35 -5.44
C GLY A 29 -26.47 -1.25 -5.44
N GLN A 30 -26.03 -1.72 -6.60
CA GLN A 30 -24.78 -2.47 -6.75
C GLN A 30 -23.63 -1.51 -7.11
N VAL A 31 -22.53 -1.60 -6.37
CA VAL A 31 -21.31 -0.83 -6.66
C VAL A 31 -20.64 -1.38 -7.92
N MET A 32 -20.52 -0.54 -8.95
CA MET A 32 -19.92 -0.90 -10.24
C MET A 32 -18.47 -0.42 -10.33
N ALA A 33 -18.20 0.79 -9.88
CA ALA A 33 -16.85 1.36 -9.93
C ALA A 33 -16.64 2.45 -8.88
N VAL A 34 -15.37 2.76 -8.61
CA VAL A 34 -14.95 3.97 -7.90
C VAL A 34 -14.37 4.92 -8.95
N VAL A 35 -14.89 6.15 -8.98
CA VAL A 35 -14.49 7.21 -9.89
C VAL A 35 -13.70 8.23 -9.08
N LEU A 36 -12.47 8.50 -9.52
CA LEU A 36 -11.56 9.42 -8.87
C LEU A 36 -10.92 10.32 -9.93
N SER A 37 -10.44 11.50 -9.51
CA SER A 37 -9.72 12.38 -10.42
C SER A 37 -8.40 11.73 -10.86
N ALA A 38 -7.89 12.14 -12.03
CA ALA A 38 -6.61 11.65 -12.52
C ALA A 38 -5.45 12.03 -11.57
N SER A 39 -5.51 13.22 -10.96
CA SER A 39 -4.54 13.68 -9.97
C SER A 39 -4.55 12.82 -8.70
N ASP A 40 -5.74 12.50 -8.17
CA ASP A 40 -5.85 11.66 -6.97
C ASP A 40 -5.32 10.25 -7.24
N TYR A 41 -5.61 9.70 -8.42
CA TYR A 41 -5.08 8.39 -8.80
C TYR A 41 -3.56 8.38 -8.85
N GLN A 42 -2.96 9.41 -9.46
CA GLN A 42 -1.51 9.56 -9.53
C GLN A 42 -0.89 9.72 -8.13
N GLN A 43 -1.53 10.48 -7.25
CA GLN A 43 -1.06 10.63 -5.87
C GLN A 43 -1.12 9.29 -5.12
N PHE A 44 -2.22 8.55 -5.21
CA PHE A 44 -2.31 7.22 -4.58
C PHE A 44 -1.27 6.24 -5.13
N GLN A 45 -0.99 6.28 -6.43
CA GLN A 45 0.11 5.49 -7.00
C GLN A 45 1.46 5.90 -6.42
N ALA A 46 1.77 7.19 -6.37
CA ALA A 46 3.03 7.69 -5.85
C ALA A 46 3.23 7.28 -4.37
N GLU A 47 2.19 7.42 -3.54
CA GLU A 47 2.22 6.99 -2.13
C GLU A 47 2.42 5.47 -1.99
N ARG A 48 1.75 4.67 -2.84
CA ARG A 48 1.92 3.22 -2.85
C ARG A 48 3.34 2.83 -3.22
N ASP A 49 3.89 3.45 -4.27
CA ASP A 49 5.21 3.14 -4.77
C ASP A 49 6.31 3.59 -3.79
N ASP A 50 6.14 4.72 -3.10
CA ASP A 50 7.01 5.14 -1.99
C ASP A 50 7.00 4.12 -0.83
N ARG A 51 5.82 3.61 -0.45
CA ARG A 51 5.71 2.55 0.57
C ARG A 51 6.41 1.27 0.13
N LEU A 52 6.24 0.85 -1.13
CA LEU A 52 6.90 -0.33 -1.68
C LEU A 52 8.43 -0.17 -1.69
N ASN A 53 8.93 1.01 -2.08
CA ASN A 53 10.35 1.32 -2.06
C ASN A 53 10.93 1.27 -0.63
N LYS A 54 10.22 1.82 0.36
CA LYS A 54 10.61 1.74 1.77
C LYS A 54 10.68 0.30 2.27
N LEU A 55 9.71 -0.54 1.92
CA LEU A 55 9.71 -1.95 2.28
C LEU A 55 10.86 -2.70 1.60
N LYS A 56 11.11 -2.44 0.32
CA LYS A 56 12.25 -3.01 -0.40
C LYS A 56 13.57 -2.64 0.25
N HIS A 57 13.78 -1.37 0.62
CA HIS A 57 14.98 -0.95 1.33
C HIS A 57 15.16 -1.64 2.68
N LYS A 58 14.08 -1.83 3.45
CA LYS A 58 14.13 -2.59 4.70
C LYS A 58 14.52 -4.05 4.47
N LEU A 59 13.95 -4.69 3.43
CA LEU A 59 14.29 -6.06 3.06
C LEU A 59 15.76 -6.18 2.65
N ASP A 60 16.24 -5.29 1.79
CA ASP A 60 17.63 -5.28 1.33
C ASP A 60 18.61 -5.08 2.51
N ALA A 61 18.26 -4.23 3.49
CA ALA A 61 19.07 -4.05 4.69
C ALA A 61 19.13 -5.32 5.56
N VAL A 62 18.00 -6.03 5.72
CA VAL A 62 17.95 -7.32 6.44
C VAL A 62 18.77 -8.38 5.70
N LEU A 63 18.66 -8.47 4.38
CA LEU A 63 19.44 -9.41 3.57
C LEU A 63 20.94 -9.11 3.64
N ALA A 64 21.35 -7.84 3.60
CA ALA A 64 22.74 -7.43 3.77
C ALA A 64 23.28 -7.77 5.18
N LEU A 65 22.46 -7.61 6.22
CA LEU A 65 22.81 -8.03 7.58
C LEU A 65 23.03 -9.54 7.65
N ILE A 66 22.13 -10.35 7.07
CA ILE A 66 22.29 -11.80 7.02
C ILE A 66 23.57 -12.17 6.26
N GLN A 67 23.77 -11.64 5.06
CA GLN A 67 24.93 -11.94 4.21
C GLN A 67 26.27 -11.56 4.87
N SER A 68 26.33 -10.39 5.51
CA SER A 68 27.54 -9.92 6.21
C SER A 68 27.86 -10.76 7.46
N HIS A 69 26.86 -11.37 8.10
CA HIS A 69 27.05 -12.22 9.27
C HIS A 69 27.32 -13.69 8.91
N THR A 70 26.74 -14.22 7.82
CA THR A 70 27.05 -15.57 7.31
C THR A 70 28.50 -15.74 6.84
N ARG A 71 29.22 -14.66 6.51
CA ARG A 71 30.65 -14.73 6.15
C ARG A 71 31.60 -14.75 7.37
N LYS A 72 31.12 -14.50 8.60
CA LYS A 72 32.01 -14.38 9.78
C LYS A 72 31.52 -15.02 11.09
N ARG A 73 30.29 -15.56 11.19
CA ARG A 73 29.77 -16.20 12.43
C ARG A 73 28.82 -17.38 12.17
N SER A 74 28.68 -18.26 13.17
CA SER A 74 27.85 -19.46 13.09
C SER A 74 26.35 -19.14 13.01
N LEU A 75 25.58 -20.01 12.35
CA LEU A 75 24.12 -19.89 12.16
C LEU A 75 23.36 -19.56 13.47
N ALA A 76 23.82 -20.10 14.60
CA ALA A 76 23.22 -19.90 15.93
C ALA A 76 23.25 -18.43 16.40
N ASP A 77 24.28 -17.66 16.06
CA ASP A 77 24.37 -16.24 16.43
C ASP A 77 23.36 -15.38 15.64
N VAL A 78 23.07 -15.79 14.40
CA VAL A 78 22.10 -15.13 13.53
C VAL A 78 20.68 -15.41 14.02
N GLU A 79 20.40 -16.66 14.40
CA GLU A 79 19.13 -17.06 15.01
C GLU A 79 18.86 -16.34 16.34
N ALA A 80 19.86 -16.21 17.21
CA ALA A 80 19.72 -15.49 18.48
C ALA A 80 19.39 -13.99 18.27
N ARG A 81 20.03 -13.33 17.30
CA ARG A 81 19.75 -11.93 16.97
C ARG A 81 18.40 -11.72 16.31
N LEU A 82 17.99 -12.63 15.42
CA LEU A 82 16.64 -12.61 14.84
C LEU A 82 15.57 -12.82 15.91
N GLY A 83 15.81 -13.72 16.88
CA GLY A 83 14.94 -13.91 18.04
C GLY A 83 14.81 -12.65 18.90
N ALA A 84 15.91 -11.95 19.16
CA ALA A 84 15.90 -10.68 19.91
C ALA A 84 15.12 -9.58 19.17
N LEU A 85 15.31 -9.46 17.85
CA LEU A 85 14.55 -8.53 16.99
C LEU A 85 13.06 -8.84 16.99
N ARG A 86 12.69 -10.13 16.90
CA ARG A 86 11.29 -10.56 16.96
C ARG A 86 10.64 -10.20 18.30
N LYS A 87 11.38 -10.29 19.40
CA LYS A 87 10.89 -9.93 20.73
C LYS A 87 10.59 -8.44 20.85
N ILE A 88 11.48 -7.58 20.37
CA ILE A 88 11.28 -6.11 20.36
C ILE A 88 10.05 -5.74 19.52
N ILE A 89 9.86 -6.38 18.36
CA ILE A 89 8.69 -6.14 17.50
C ILE A 89 7.39 -6.52 18.22
N LEU A 90 7.37 -7.65 18.94
CA LEU A 90 6.19 -8.07 19.70
C LEU A 90 5.88 -7.12 20.87
N GLU A 91 6.91 -6.71 21.61
CA GLU A 91 6.77 -5.73 22.71
C GLU A 91 6.27 -4.36 22.20
N GLU A 92 6.71 -3.89 21.02
CA GLU A 92 6.19 -2.65 20.41
C GLU A 92 4.77 -2.80 19.82
N MET A 93 4.37 -4.01 19.44
CA MET A 93 3.02 -4.31 18.94
C MET A 93 1.97 -4.44 20.06
N GLY A 94 2.39 -4.39 21.33
CA GLY A 94 1.48 -4.39 22.48
C GLY A 94 0.96 -5.78 22.88
N GLU A 95 1.73 -6.84 22.61
CA GLU A 95 1.64 -8.09 23.40
C GLU A 95 2.50 -7.98 24.67
#